data_AF-A0A1D2S5T2-F1
#
_entry.id   AF-A0A1D2S5T2-F1
#
_cell.length_a   1.000
_cell.length_b   1.000
_cell.length_c   1.000
_cell.angle_alpha   90.00
_cell.angle_beta   90.00
_cell.angle_gamma   90.00
#
_symmetry.space_group_name_H-M   'P 1'
#
loop_
_entity.id
_entity.type
_entity.pdbx_description
1 polymer ?
#
loop_
_entity_poly.entity_id
_entity_poly.type
_entity_poly.pdbx_seq_one_letter_code
_entity_poly.pdbx_strand_id
1 'polypeptide(L)'
;MLDLQVTRNALDRALRLADTLLKALEPGGFTAQVDEEKGETLLVGGGTTLTISIVEQVTRTSHTPTRAEVRARDRYYDSFRVGARGEYPNIPQFDWHPTGRLTLTVGSWPSRKWNDTERSFIDSRLSGIVAAIVGLAEAKCAKEEEEERRRRTYEEARAQYEAQVRARNEERRQLRSLFRDASRLQRANRLREFIAAVEDRAHRDGELTQEKQQWIEWARAKADWIDPLVRRSDQILDAPEPEAPSFWRF
;
A
#
# COMPACT_ATOMS: atom_id res chain seq x y z
N MET A 1 -3.87 21.02 -24.44
CA MET A 1 -5.05 20.71 -25.30
C MET A 1 -6.22 20.35 -24.39
N LEU A 2 -7.44 20.86 -24.63
CA LEU A 2 -8.61 20.47 -23.83
C LEU A 2 -8.91 18.96 -23.98
N ASP A 3 -9.47 18.32 -22.95
CA ASP A 3 -9.83 16.90 -22.94
C ASP A 3 -11.12 16.68 -23.76
N LEU A 4 -10.93 16.57 -25.08
CA LEU A 4 -11.98 16.42 -26.08
C LEU A 4 -11.73 15.15 -26.90
N GLN A 5 -12.63 14.18 -26.77
CA GLN A 5 -12.61 12.93 -27.54
C GLN A 5 -13.77 12.94 -28.54
N VAL A 6 -13.60 13.71 -29.61
CA VAL A 6 -14.64 13.95 -30.62
C VAL A 6 -14.08 13.80 -32.03
N THR A 7 -14.93 13.39 -32.97
CA THR A 7 -14.55 13.37 -34.39
C THR A 7 -14.43 14.78 -34.95
N ARG A 8 -13.75 14.92 -36.09
CA ARG A 8 -13.55 16.22 -36.76
C ARG A 8 -14.85 16.98 -37.01
N ASN A 9 -15.94 16.26 -37.31
CA ASN A 9 -17.24 16.87 -37.60
C ASN A 9 -17.91 17.46 -36.35
N ALA A 10 -17.64 16.90 -35.16
CA ALA A 10 -18.20 17.37 -33.89
C ALA A 10 -17.28 18.37 -33.16
N LEU A 11 -16.06 18.57 -33.64
CA LEU A 11 -15.03 19.38 -32.98
C LEU A 11 -15.45 20.84 -32.78
N ASP A 12 -15.97 21.50 -33.82
CA ASP A 12 -16.39 22.91 -33.74
C ASP A 12 -17.48 23.11 -32.68
N ARG A 13 -18.41 22.16 -32.60
CA ARG A 13 -19.48 22.20 -31.60
C ARG A 13 -18.94 21.96 -30.20
N ALA A 14 -18.06 20.97 -30.03
CA ALA A 14 -17.43 20.69 -28.74
C ALA A 14 -16.61 21.87 -28.21
N LEU A 15 -15.88 22.57 -29.10
CA LEU A 15 -15.11 23.77 -28.74
C LEU A 15 -16.02 24.93 -28.32
N ARG A 16 -17.12 25.19 -29.03
CA ARG A 16 -18.10 26.21 -28.65
C ARG A 16 -18.77 25.90 -27.31
N LEU A 17 -19.12 24.63 -27.10
CA LEU A 17 -19.69 24.18 -25.84
C LEU A 17 -18.71 24.37 -24.68
N ALA A 18 -17.45 23.97 -24.87
CA ALA A 18 -16.40 24.17 -23.88
C ALA A 18 -16.18 25.67 -23.58
N ASP A 19 -16.00 26.51 -24.61
CA ASP A 19 -15.81 27.96 -24.46
C ASP A 19 -16.97 28.61 -23.69
N THR A 20 -18.21 28.29 -24.06
CA THR A 20 -19.41 28.85 -23.39
C THR A 20 -19.50 28.39 -21.93
N LEU A 21 -19.23 27.11 -21.68
CA LEU A 21 -19.27 26.55 -20.33
C LEU A 21 -18.19 27.15 -19.43
N LEU A 22 -16.95 27.27 -19.92
CA LEU A 22 -15.85 27.85 -19.17
C LEU A 22 -16.12 29.31 -18.81
N LYS A 23 -16.57 30.13 -19.77
CA LYS A 23 -16.98 31.52 -19.52
C LYS A 23 -18.14 31.62 -18.54
N ALA A 24 -19.09 30.70 -18.57
CA ALA A 24 -20.21 30.68 -17.62
C ALA A 24 -19.78 30.26 -16.20
N LEU A 25 -18.64 29.59 -16.06
CA LEU A 25 -18.07 29.15 -14.78
C LEU A 25 -17.16 30.21 -14.13
N GLU A 26 -16.60 31.14 -14.90
CA GLU A 26 -15.74 32.23 -14.40
C GLU A 26 -16.41 33.08 -13.29
N PRO A 27 -17.67 33.53 -13.40
CA PRO A 27 -18.34 34.27 -12.32
C PRO A 27 -18.53 33.43 -11.05
N GLY A 28 -18.55 32.10 -11.19
CA GLY A 28 -18.60 31.15 -10.07
C GLY A 28 -17.24 30.91 -9.42
N GLY A 29 -16.18 31.60 -9.87
CA GLY A 29 -14.82 31.48 -9.30
C GLY A 29 -14.05 30.26 -9.79
N PHE A 30 -14.44 29.66 -10.91
CA PHE A 30 -13.72 28.53 -11.51
C PHE A 30 -12.87 28.98 -12.69
N THR A 31 -11.63 28.53 -12.73
CA THR A 31 -10.69 28.73 -13.84
C THR A 31 -10.28 27.40 -14.44
N ALA A 32 -10.26 27.28 -15.77
CA ALA A 32 -9.75 26.07 -16.41
C ALA A 32 -8.22 26.06 -16.43
N GLN A 33 -7.64 24.91 -16.10
CA GLN A 33 -6.23 24.57 -16.28
C GLN A 33 -6.15 23.29 -17.10
N VAL A 34 -5.07 23.13 -17.86
CA VAL A 34 -4.84 21.93 -18.66
C VAL A 34 -3.59 21.25 -18.17
N ASP A 35 -3.71 19.97 -17.81
CA ASP A 35 -2.58 19.12 -17.49
C ASP A 35 -2.09 18.48 -18.80
N GLU A 36 -0.97 19.00 -19.34
CA GLU A 36 -0.42 18.51 -20.61
C GLU A 36 0.17 17.09 -20.52
N GLU A 37 0.63 16.67 -19.34
CA GLU A 37 1.20 15.33 -19.17
C GLU A 37 0.10 14.26 -19.20
N LYS A 38 -1.06 14.56 -18.61
CA LYS A 38 -2.20 13.63 -18.56
C LYS A 38 -3.22 13.84 -19.67
N GLY A 39 -3.17 14.97 -20.37
CA GLY A 39 -4.18 15.36 -21.35
C GLY A 39 -5.53 15.69 -20.72
N GLU A 40 -5.57 16.03 -19.44
CA GLU A 40 -6.80 16.31 -18.70
C GLU A 40 -7.08 17.81 -18.63
N THR A 41 -8.37 18.18 -18.62
CA THR A 41 -8.79 19.54 -18.29
C THR A 41 -9.32 19.59 -16.86
N LEU A 42 -8.81 20.55 -16.09
CA LEU A 42 -9.05 20.72 -14.67
C LEU A 42 -9.78 22.05 -14.42
N LEU A 43 -10.85 22.00 -13.63
CA LEU A 43 -11.56 23.16 -13.12
C LEU A 43 -11.02 23.51 -11.72
N VAL A 44 -10.23 24.57 -11.73
CA VAL A 44 -9.68 25.45 -10.69
C VAL A 44 -10.67 26.25 -9.85
N GLY A 45 -11.30 25.75 -8.78
CA GLY A 45 -12.22 26.63 -8.04
C GLY A 45 -12.91 26.06 -6.81
N GLY A 46 -13.40 26.94 -5.94
CA GLY A 46 -14.15 26.53 -4.74
C GLY A 46 -13.34 25.74 -3.71
N GLY A 47 -12.01 25.86 -3.71
CA GLY A 47 -11.11 25.11 -2.82
C GLY A 47 -10.81 23.68 -3.28
N THR A 48 -11.25 23.27 -4.47
CA THR A 48 -11.01 21.94 -5.02
C THR A 48 -10.70 21.99 -6.51
N THR A 49 -10.36 20.82 -7.06
CA THR A 49 -10.09 20.63 -8.47
C THR A 49 -11.01 19.55 -9.02
N LEU A 50 -11.76 19.86 -10.08
CA LEU A 50 -12.63 18.90 -10.77
C LEU A 50 -12.12 18.62 -12.19
N THR A 51 -12.10 17.38 -12.62
CA THR A 51 -11.81 17.04 -14.03
C THR A 51 -13.02 17.36 -14.90
N ILE A 52 -12.81 17.77 -16.15
CA ILE A 52 -13.86 17.96 -17.14
C ILE A 52 -13.46 17.33 -18.46
N SER A 53 -14.37 16.57 -19.07
CA SER A 53 -14.15 15.95 -20.36
C SER A 53 -15.41 15.97 -21.22
N ILE A 54 -15.22 16.12 -22.54
CA ILE A 54 -16.29 16.05 -23.53
C ILE A 54 -15.98 14.93 -24.51
N VAL A 55 -16.89 13.96 -24.57
CA VAL A 55 -16.73 12.76 -25.40
C VAL A 55 -17.89 12.67 -26.39
N GLU A 56 -17.61 12.39 -27.65
CA GLU A 56 -18.63 12.08 -28.65
C GLU A 56 -19.14 10.65 -28.45
N GLN A 57 -20.47 10.50 -28.42
CA GLN A 57 -21.10 9.20 -28.41
C GLN A 57 -20.91 8.53 -29.77
N VAL A 58 -20.42 7.29 -29.74
CA VAL A 58 -20.23 6.46 -30.91
C VAL A 58 -21.18 5.27 -30.85
N THR A 59 -21.87 5.01 -31.95
CA THR A 59 -22.63 3.78 -32.14
C THR A 59 -21.76 2.74 -32.84
N ARG A 60 -21.98 1.46 -32.55
CA ARG A 60 -21.22 0.37 -33.17
C ARG A 60 -22.13 -0.62 -33.86
N THR A 61 -21.69 -1.15 -34.98
CA THR A 61 -22.32 -2.29 -35.67
C THR A 61 -21.29 -3.41 -35.82
N SER A 62 -21.75 -4.66 -35.90
CA SER A 62 -20.87 -5.80 -36.14
C SER A 62 -20.16 -5.63 -37.48
N HIS A 63 -18.83 -5.71 -37.47
CA HIS A 63 -18.03 -5.59 -38.68
C HIS A 63 -18.25 -6.82 -39.57
N THR A 64 -18.45 -6.59 -40.85
CA THR A 64 -18.50 -7.66 -41.85
C THR A 64 -17.14 -7.73 -42.54
N PRO A 65 -16.34 -8.80 -42.30
CA PRO A 65 -14.98 -8.90 -42.83
C PRO A 65 -14.94 -8.69 -44.33
N THR A 66 -14.07 -7.79 -44.77
CA THR A 66 -13.83 -7.52 -46.19
C THR A 66 -13.16 -8.72 -46.85
N ARG A 67 -13.26 -8.80 -48.19
CA ARG A 67 -12.57 -9.85 -48.97
C ARG A 67 -11.05 -9.84 -48.74
N ALA A 68 -10.46 -8.67 -48.43
CA ALA A 68 -9.04 -8.55 -48.14
C ALA A 68 -8.68 -9.12 -46.76
N GLU A 69 -9.51 -8.88 -45.74
CA GLU A 69 -9.34 -9.41 -44.38
C GLU A 69 -9.56 -10.92 -44.32
N VAL A 70 -10.57 -11.43 -45.04
CA VAL A 70 -10.79 -12.87 -45.20
C VAL A 70 -9.55 -13.53 -45.82
N ARG A 71 -8.99 -12.96 -46.89
CA ARG A 71 -7.74 -13.46 -47.50
C ARG A 71 -6.55 -13.35 -46.55
N ALA A 72 -6.46 -12.31 -45.74
CA ALA A 72 -5.39 -12.16 -44.76
C ALA A 72 -5.49 -13.25 -43.68
N ARG A 73 -6.71 -13.53 -43.21
CA ARG A 73 -7.00 -14.62 -42.27
C ARG A 73 -6.64 -15.99 -42.87
N ASP A 74 -7.04 -16.23 -44.11
CA ASP A 74 -6.76 -17.49 -44.79
C ASP A 74 -5.24 -17.67 -44.98
N ARG A 75 -4.50 -16.62 -45.36
CA ARG A 75 -3.03 -16.63 -45.41
C ARG A 75 -2.38 -16.91 -44.05
N TYR A 76 -2.93 -16.37 -42.98
CA TYR A 76 -2.46 -16.67 -41.62
C TYR A 76 -2.61 -18.16 -41.32
N TYR A 77 -3.77 -18.77 -41.60
CA TYR A 77 -3.96 -20.21 -41.40
C TYR A 77 -3.09 -21.07 -42.32
N ASP A 78 -2.87 -20.64 -43.57
CA ASP A 78 -1.96 -21.33 -44.50
C ASP A 78 -0.49 -21.23 -44.07
N SER A 79 -0.08 -20.18 -43.35
CA SER A 79 1.31 -20.03 -42.88
C SER A 79 1.76 -21.15 -41.93
N PHE A 80 0.83 -21.73 -41.16
CA PHE A 80 1.10 -22.89 -40.30
C PHE A 80 1.46 -24.15 -41.09
N ARG A 81 1.05 -24.25 -42.37
CA ARG A 81 1.38 -25.40 -43.24
C ARG A 81 2.83 -25.40 -43.69
N VAL A 82 3.48 -24.24 -43.71
CA VAL A 82 4.88 -24.06 -44.14
C VAL A 82 5.84 -23.80 -42.98
N GLY A 83 5.39 -24.00 -41.74
CA GLY A 83 6.21 -23.85 -40.53
C GLY A 83 6.50 -22.40 -40.12
N ALA A 84 5.88 -21.42 -40.77
CA ALA A 84 6.00 -20.02 -40.40
C ALA A 84 5.05 -19.67 -39.25
N ARG A 85 5.49 -18.84 -38.30
CA ARG A 85 4.63 -18.25 -37.25
C ARG A 85 4.35 -16.80 -37.60
N GLY A 86 3.18 -16.54 -38.17
CA GLY A 86 2.68 -15.18 -38.38
C GLY A 86 1.85 -14.70 -37.18
N GLU A 87 1.64 -13.39 -37.08
CA GLU A 87 0.66 -12.79 -36.16
C GLU A 87 -0.74 -12.81 -36.81
N TYR A 88 -1.79 -12.98 -35.99
CA TYR A 88 -3.16 -12.99 -36.49
C TYR A 88 -3.50 -11.61 -37.08
N PRO A 89 -4.09 -11.52 -38.28
CA PRO A 89 -4.44 -10.24 -38.87
C PRO A 89 -5.44 -9.51 -37.98
N ASN A 90 -5.20 -8.22 -37.71
CA ASN A 90 -6.08 -7.41 -36.90
C ASN A 90 -7.36 -7.07 -37.68
N ILE A 91 -8.35 -7.97 -37.59
CA ILE A 91 -9.67 -7.80 -38.18
C ILE A 91 -10.56 -7.18 -37.11
N PRO A 92 -11.09 -5.96 -37.32
CA PRO A 92 -11.95 -5.31 -36.34
C PRO A 92 -13.24 -6.12 -36.14
N GLN A 93 -13.71 -6.18 -34.89
CA GLN A 93 -14.99 -6.81 -34.57
C GLN A 93 -16.18 -5.88 -34.85
N PHE A 94 -15.96 -4.56 -34.81
CA PHE A 94 -17.00 -3.55 -34.90
C PHE A 94 -16.62 -2.40 -35.82
N ASP A 95 -17.61 -1.89 -36.53
CA ASP A 95 -17.55 -0.62 -37.25
C ASP A 95 -18.16 0.48 -36.37
N TRP A 96 -17.38 1.52 -36.08
CA TRP A 96 -17.77 2.63 -35.22
C TRP A 96 -18.30 3.80 -36.05
N HIS A 97 -19.46 4.30 -35.66
CA HIS A 97 -20.19 5.35 -36.35
C HIS A 97 -20.33 6.56 -35.40
N PRO A 98 -19.72 7.71 -35.73
CA PRO A 98 -19.90 8.93 -34.95
C PRO A 98 -21.34 9.42 -35.05
N THR A 99 -21.92 9.80 -33.90
CA THR A 99 -23.33 10.25 -33.84
C THR A 99 -23.48 11.77 -33.81
N GLY A 100 -22.39 12.52 -33.59
CA GLY A 100 -22.40 13.96 -33.34
C GLY A 100 -22.99 14.37 -31.98
N ARG A 101 -23.41 13.41 -31.15
CA ARG A 101 -23.97 13.64 -29.81
C ARG A 101 -22.82 13.69 -28.80
N LEU A 102 -22.81 14.71 -27.95
CA LEU A 102 -21.76 14.92 -26.96
C LEU A 102 -22.19 14.41 -25.58
N THR A 103 -21.20 14.02 -24.78
CA THR A 103 -21.32 13.67 -23.37
C THR A 103 -20.32 14.50 -22.59
N LEU A 104 -20.81 15.35 -21.69
CA LEU A 104 -20.01 16.11 -20.75
C LEU A 104 -19.91 15.33 -19.44
N THR A 105 -18.68 15.06 -18.99
CA THR A 105 -18.41 14.48 -17.67
C THR A 105 -17.65 15.48 -16.84
N VAL A 106 -18.08 15.67 -15.59
CA VAL A 106 -17.36 16.50 -14.60
C VAL A 106 -17.11 15.69 -13.34
N GLY A 107 -15.87 15.75 -12.85
CA GLY A 107 -15.38 15.08 -11.66
C GLY A 107 -15.05 13.60 -11.90
N SER A 108 -14.19 13.07 -11.03
CA SER A 108 -13.92 11.63 -10.93
C SER A 108 -14.79 11.00 -9.83
N TRP A 109 -14.75 11.58 -8.63
CA TRP A 109 -15.69 11.28 -7.56
C TRP A 109 -15.78 12.46 -6.56
N PRO A 110 -16.98 13.00 -6.27
CA PRO A 110 -18.23 12.72 -6.96
C PRO A 110 -18.15 13.12 -8.44
N SER A 111 -18.79 12.35 -9.32
CA SER A 111 -18.85 12.64 -10.76
C SER A 111 -20.28 12.79 -11.24
N ARG A 112 -20.45 13.59 -12.29
CA ARG A 112 -21.74 13.82 -12.93
C ARG A 112 -21.58 13.87 -14.43
N LYS A 113 -22.58 13.33 -15.13
CA LYS A 113 -22.57 13.17 -16.58
C LYS A 113 -23.82 13.78 -17.18
N TRP A 114 -23.65 14.49 -18.29
CA TRP A 114 -24.73 15.04 -19.10
C TRP A 114 -24.56 14.59 -20.53
N ASN A 115 -25.63 14.04 -21.10
CA ASN A 115 -25.64 13.52 -22.46
C ASN A 115 -26.55 14.38 -23.33
N ASP A 116 -26.16 14.57 -24.58
CA ASP A 116 -27.08 14.96 -25.63
C ASP A 116 -28.14 13.88 -25.84
N THR A 117 -29.36 14.32 -26.09
CA THR A 117 -30.51 13.47 -26.43
C THR A 117 -31.23 14.08 -27.62
N GLU A 118 -32.11 13.32 -28.26
CA GLU A 118 -32.90 13.79 -29.40
C GLU A 118 -33.73 15.03 -29.11
N ARG A 119 -34.12 15.22 -27.85
CA ARG A 119 -35.00 16.30 -27.41
C ARG A 119 -34.29 17.38 -26.59
N SER A 120 -33.05 17.15 -26.17
CA SER A 120 -32.33 18.06 -25.29
C SER A 120 -30.83 17.96 -25.49
N PHE A 121 -30.24 19.08 -25.91
CA PHE A 121 -28.80 19.25 -26.04
C PHE A 121 -28.19 19.78 -24.74
N ILE A 122 -26.92 19.51 -24.51
CA ILE A 122 -26.16 20.04 -23.38
C ILE A 122 -26.15 21.58 -23.43
N ASP A 123 -26.02 22.17 -24.62
CA ASP A 123 -26.02 23.61 -24.86
C ASP A 123 -27.26 24.32 -24.26
N SER A 124 -28.43 23.67 -24.30
CA SER A 124 -29.69 24.22 -23.77
C SER A 124 -29.80 24.20 -22.25
N ARG A 125 -28.91 23.47 -21.55
CA ARG A 125 -28.97 23.23 -20.10
C ARG A 125 -27.77 23.79 -19.34
N LEU A 126 -26.99 24.68 -19.97
CA LEU A 126 -25.73 25.20 -19.43
C LEU A 126 -25.87 25.81 -18.03
N SER A 127 -26.92 26.60 -17.77
CA SER A 127 -27.14 27.21 -16.45
C SER A 127 -27.29 26.17 -15.33
N GLY A 128 -28.06 25.10 -15.58
CA GLY A 128 -28.23 24.00 -14.63
C GLY A 128 -26.96 23.16 -14.47
N ILE A 129 -26.16 23.02 -15.52
CA ILE A 129 -24.87 22.34 -15.47
C ILE A 129 -23.89 23.15 -14.60
N VAL A 130 -23.78 24.46 -14.80
CA VAL A 130 -22.93 25.35 -14.00
C VAL A 130 -23.28 25.24 -12.52
N ALA A 131 -24.56 25.36 -12.16
CA ALA A 131 -25.00 25.22 -10.77
C ALA A 131 -24.65 23.83 -10.19
N ALA A 132 -24.78 22.78 -10.99
CA ALA A 132 -24.41 21.43 -10.56
C ALA A 132 -22.90 21.24 -10.38
N ILE A 133 -22.06 21.92 -11.17
CA ILE A 133 -20.59 21.90 -11.01
C ILE A 133 -20.20 22.59 -9.70
N VAL A 134 -20.79 23.73 -9.38
CA VAL A 134 -20.57 24.43 -8.10
C VAL A 134 -20.92 23.51 -6.93
N GLY A 135 -22.11 22.89 -6.95
CA GLY A 135 -22.52 21.97 -5.89
C GLY A 135 -21.66 20.70 -5.79
N LEU A 136 -21.08 20.22 -6.90
CA LEU A 136 -20.11 19.12 -6.88
C LEU A 136 -18.80 19.53 -6.20
N ALA A 137 -18.33 20.76 -6.44
CA ALA A 137 -17.12 21.27 -5.81
C ALA A 137 -17.29 21.38 -4.29
N GLU A 138 -18.40 21.95 -3.82
CA GLU A 138 -18.73 22.05 -2.39
C GLU A 138 -18.82 20.66 -1.73
N ALA A 139 -19.52 19.73 -2.38
CA ALA A 139 -19.66 18.36 -1.88
C ALA A 139 -18.30 17.64 -1.79
N LYS A 140 -17.40 17.90 -2.74
CA LYS A 140 -16.04 17.34 -2.72
C LYS A 140 -15.23 17.94 -1.58
N CYS A 141 -15.21 19.26 -1.41
CA CYS A 141 -14.52 19.93 -0.31
C CYS A 141 -14.97 19.42 1.07
N ALA A 142 -16.28 19.41 1.33
CA ALA A 142 -16.84 18.99 2.61
C ALA A 142 -16.46 17.55 2.97
N LYS A 143 -16.36 16.71 1.94
CA LYS A 143 -16.00 15.31 2.09
C LYS A 143 -14.51 15.09 2.29
N GLU A 144 -13.66 15.84 1.58
CA GLU A 144 -12.21 15.85 1.82
C GLU A 144 -11.91 16.30 3.26
N GLU A 145 -12.58 17.35 3.74
CA GLU A 145 -12.45 17.82 5.13
C GLU A 145 -12.88 16.76 6.15
N GLU A 146 -13.99 16.06 5.89
CA GLU A 146 -14.43 14.97 6.75
C GLU A 146 -13.43 13.81 6.78
N GLU A 147 -12.88 13.44 5.61
CA GLU A 147 -11.85 12.40 5.49
C GLU A 147 -10.56 12.79 6.19
N GLU A 148 -10.14 14.05 6.10
CA GLU A 148 -8.99 14.57 6.85
C GLU A 148 -9.23 14.48 8.36
N ARG A 149 -10.41 14.89 8.84
CA ARG A 149 -10.77 14.80 10.26
C ARG A 149 -10.75 13.35 10.73
N ARG A 150 -11.35 12.44 9.96
CA ARG A 150 -11.35 10.99 10.26
C ARG A 150 -9.92 10.43 10.28
N ARG A 151 -9.08 10.81 9.31
CA ARG A 151 -7.67 10.40 9.24
C ARG A 151 -6.91 10.83 10.49
N ARG A 152 -7.03 12.10 10.91
CA ARG A 152 -6.40 12.62 12.14
C ARG A 152 -6.82 11.82 13.38
N THR A 153 -8.14 11.62 13.56
CA THR A 153 -8.63 10.84 14.71
C THR A 153 -8.16 9.38 14.70
N TYR A 154 -8.05 8.78 13.51
CA TYR A 154 -7.55 7.42 13.36
C TYR A 154 -6.05 7.32 13.67
N GLU A 155 -5.24 8.27 13.19
CA GLU A 155 -3.81 8.34 13.45
C GLU A 155 -3.52 8.52 14.95
N GLU A 156 -4.27 9.39 15.63
CA GLU A 156 -4.19 9.56 17.09
C GLU A 156 -4.54 8.27 17.84
N ALA A 157 -5.66 7.62 17.49
CA ALA A 157 -6.07 6.37 18.11
C ALA A 157 -5.04 5.25 17.86
N ARG A 158 -4.47 5.19 16.66
CA ARG A 158 -3.41 4.24 16.30
C ARG A 158 -2.14 4.48 17.10
N ALA A 159 -1.70 5.73 17.23
CA ALA A 159 -0.52 6.09 18.01
C ALA A 159 -0.69 5.71 19.50
N GLN A 160 -1.88 5.95 20.06
CA GLN A 160 -2.21 5.54 21.43
C GLN A 160 -2.19 4.01 21.59
N TYR A 161 -2.78 3.28 20.64
CA TYR A 161 -2.76 1.82 20.64
C TYR A 161 -1.32 1.28 20.57
N GLU A 162 -0.51 1.78 19.64
CA GLU A 162 0.89 1.35 19.49
C GLU A 162 1.73 1.67 20.73
N ALA A 163 1.48 2.80 21.40
CA ALA A 163 2.11 3.13 22.68
C ALA A 163 1.71 2.13 23.79
N GLN A 164 0.43 1.79 23.91
CA GLN A 164 -0.05 0.80 24.88
C GLN A 164 0.52 -0.60 24.61
N VAL A 165 0.58 -1.03 23.34
CA VAL A 165 1.18 -2.32 22.97
C VAL A 165 2.66 -2.35 23.29
N ARG A 166 3.41 -1.27 23.01
CA ARG A 166 4.83 -1.16 23.36
C ARG A 166 5.04 -1.24 24.87
N ALA A 167 4.31 -0.45 25.65
CA ALA A 167 4.39 -0.48 27.11
C ALA A 167 4.09 -1.88 27.67
N ARG A 168 3.04 -2.53 27.18
CA ARG A 168 2.69 -3.90 27.60
C ARG A 168 3.74 -4.93 27.24
N ASN A 169 4.35 -4.81 26.06
CA ASN A 169 5.39 -5.73 25.61
C ASN A 169 6.69 -5.55 26.40
N GLU A 170 7.03 -4.31 26.74
CA GLU A 170 8.17 -3.99 27.59
C GLU A 170 7.97 -4.54 29.01
N GLU A 171 6.80 -4.29 29.62
CA GLU A 171 6.44 -4.85 30.93
C GLU A 171 6.53 -6.39 30.92
N ARG A 172 6.03 -7.03 29.87
CA ARG A 172 6.14 -8.48 29.68
C ARG A 172 7.59 -8.96 29.54
N ARG A 173 8.47 -8.19 28.90
CA ARG A 173 9.90 -8.52 28.78
C ARG A 173 10.59 -8.40 30.13
N GLN A 174 10.35 -7.31 30.85
CA GLN A 174 10.89 -7.08 32.19
C GLN A 174 10.44 -8.17 33.15
N LEU A 175 9.15 -8.51 33.15
CA LEU A 175 8.59 -9.59 33.97
C LEU A 175 9.22 -10.95 33.64
N ARG A 176 9.40 -11.29 32.36
CA ARG A 176 10.10 -12.52 31.95
C ARG A 176 11.57 -12.53 32.41
N SER A 177 12.26 -11.41 32.31
CA SER A 177 13.63 -11.27 32.82
C SER A 177 13.66 -11.52 34.32
N LEU A 178 12.76 -10.89 35.07
CA LEU A 178 12.66 -11.02 36.51
C LEU A 178 12.42 -12.47 36.94
N PHE A 179 11.48 -13.18 36.30
CA PHE A 179 11.25 -14.61 36.58
C PHE A 179 12.47 -15.48 36.27
N ARG A 180 13.18 -15.20 35.17
CA ARG A 180 14.40 -15.92 34.81
C ARG A 180 15.48 -15.69 35.87
N ASP A 181 15.67 -14.45 36.30
CA ASP A 181 16.70 -14.10 37.27
C ASP A 181 16.36 -14.68 38.65
N ALA A 182 15.10 -14.60 39.10
CA ALA A 182 14.64 -15.27 40.31
C ALA A 182 14.87 -16.80 40.27
N SER A 183 14.61 -17.44 39.13
CA SER A 183 14.85 -18.87 38.95
C SER A 183 16.35 -19.20 39.00
N ARG A 184 17.21 -18.34 38.44
CA ARG A 184 18.67 -18.49 38.49
C ARG A 184 19.19 -18.36 39.93
N LEU A 185 18.73 -17.36 40.67
CA LEU A 185 19.07 -17.19 42.09
C LEU A 185 18.65 -18.42 42.91
N GLN A 186 17.45 -18.95 42.70
CA GLN A 186 16.99 -20.17 43.38
C GLN A 186 17.89 -21.36 43.06
N ARG A 187 18.31 -21.53 41.80
CA ARG A 187 19.23 -22.61 41.40
C ARG A 187 20.61 -22.44 42.02
N ALA A 188 21.14 -21.22 42.06
CA ALA A 188 22.42 -20.92 42.70
C ALA A 188 22.38 -21.27 44.20
N ASN A 189 21.31 -20.87 44.91
CA ASN A 189 21.15 -21.18 46.33
C ASN A 189 21.06 -22.68 46.59
N ARG A 190 20.25 -23.41 45.81
CA ARG A 190 20.19 -24.88 45.91
C ARG A 190 21.55 -25.54 45.68
N LEU A 191 22.35 -25.02 44.75
CA LEU A 191 23.69 -25.52 44.49
C LEU A 191 24.63 -25.24 45.67
N ARG A 192 24.58 -24.04 46.27
CA ARG A 192 25.35 -23.69 47.48
C ARG A 192 24.97 -24.58 48.66
N GLU A 193 23.68 -24.83 48.88
CA GLU A 193 23.18 -25.75 49.92
C GLU A 193 23.74 -27.17 49.72
N PHE A 194 23.72 -27.68 48.49
CA PHE A 194 24.28 -28.99 48.17
C PHE A 194 25.79 -29.05 48.41
N ILE A 195 26.54 -28.03 47.96
CA ILE A 195 27.99 -27.97 48.16
C ILE A 195 28.33 -27.94 49.65
N ALA A 196 27.61 -27.14 50.45
CA ALA A 196 27.79 -27.09 51.90
C ALA A 196 27.53 -28.46 52.54
N ALA A 197 26.48 -29.17 52.13
CA ALA A 197 26.20 -30.52 52.63
C ALA A 197 27.30 -31.54 52.26
N VAL A 198 27.91 -31.44 51.08
CA VAL A 198 29.03 -32.28 50.64
C VAL A 198 30.28 -32.00 51.49
N GLU A 199 30.58 -30.72 51.74
CA GLU A 199 31.69 -30.28 52.57
C GLU A 199 31.54 -30.74 54.03
N ASP A 200 30.36 -30.55 54.63
CA ASP A 200 30.04 -31.01 55.99
C ASP A 200 30.17 -32.52 56.15
N ARG A 201 29.82 -33.29 55.11
CA ARG A 201 29.99 -34.75 55.11
C ARG A 201 31.46 -35.13 54.99
N ALA A 202 32.20 -34.50 54.07
CA ALA A 202 33.62 -34.77 53.88
C ALA A 202 34.44 -34.44 55.14
N HIS A 203 34.07 -33.40 55.89
CA HIS A 203 34.65 -33.09 57.20
C HIS A 203 34.34 -34.15 58.26
N ARG A 204 33.09 -34.63 58.34
CA ARG A 204 32.68 -35.66 59.31
C ARG A 204 33.32 -37.01 59.06
N ASP A 205 33.42 -37.41 57.80
CA ASP A 205 33.97 -38.71 57.39
C ASP A 205 35.51 -38.70 57.35
N GLY A 206 36.17 -37.55 57.59
CA GLY A 206 37.62 -37.39 57.56
C GLY A 206 38.26 -37.48 56.17
N GLU A 207 37.44 -37.43 55.11
CA GLU A 207 37.86 -37.62 53.72
C GLU A 207 38.07 -36.30 52.97
N LEU A 208 38.53 -35.26 53.65
CA LEU A 208 38.76 -33.95 53.06
C LEU A 208 40.10 -33.93 52.29
N THR A 209 40.13 -34.64 51.16
CA THR A 209 41.29 -34.65 50.27
C THR A 209 41.42 -33.34 49.50
N GLN A 210 42.63 -33.05 49.03
CA GLN A 210 42.93 -31.85 48.26
C GLN A 210 42.08 -31.75 46.96
N GLU A 211 41.79 -32.89 46.33
CA GLU A 211 40.91 -32.96 45.15
C GLU A 211 39.46 -32.56 45.48
N LYS A 212 38.91 -33.01 46.61
CA LYS A 212 37.56 -32.61 47.04
C LYS A 212 37.49 -31.12 47.37
N GLN A 213 38.54 -30.56 47.98
CA GLN A 213 38.61 -29.11 48.23
C GLN A 213 38.61 -28.30 46.93
N GLN A 214 39.42 -28.68 45.94
CA GLN A 214 39.45 -28.03 44.63
C GLN A 214 38.08 -28.13 43.92
N TRP A 215 37.40 -29.28 44.04
CA TRP A 215 36.06 -29.44 43.49
C TRP A 215 35.03 -28.53 44.19
N ILE A 216 35.09 -28.40 45.53
CA ILE A 216 34.20 -27.51 46.30
C ILE A 216 34.40 -26.04 45.87
N GLU A 217 35.64 -25.58 45.73
CA GLU A 217 35.95 -24.22 45.28
C GLU A 217 35.46 -23.97 43.86
N TRP A 218 35.70 -24.91 42.94
CA TRP A 218 35.17 -24.86 41.59
C TRP A 218 33.63 -24.80 41.58
N ALA A 219 32.96 -25.64 42.36
CA ALA A 219 31.51 -25.72 42.40
C ALA A 219 30.90 -24.42 42.99
N ARG A 220 31.53 -23.82 44.00
CA ARG A 220 31.13 -22.50 44.54
C ARG A 220 31.27 -21.41 43.48
N ALA A 221 32.38 -21.38 42.74
CA ALA A 221 32.57 -20.43 41.64
C ALA A 221 31.49 -20.59 40.54
N LYS A 222 31.06 -21.82 40.25
CA LYS A 222 29.94 -22.08 39.32
C LYS A 222 28.58 -21.64 39.88
N ALA A 223 28.34 -21.79 41.19
CA ALA A 223 27.13 -21.29 41.82
C ALA A 223 27.05 -19.75 41.77
N ASP A 224 28.18 -19.08 41.98
CA ASP A 224 28.30 -17.62 41.89
C ASP A 224 28.14 -17.09 40.46
N TRP A 225 28.56 -17.85 39.44
CA TRP A 225 28.32 -17.50 38.04
C TRP A 225 26.83 -17.61 37.64
N ILE A 226 26.08 -18.55 38.21
CA ILE A 226 24.64 -18.70 37.94
C ILE A 226 23.82 -17.61 38.64
N ASP A 227 24.29 -17.11 39.79
CA ASP A 227 23.60 -16.12 40.61
C ASP A 227 23.52 -14.76 39.89
N PRO A 228 22.32 -14.25 39.55
CA PRO A 228 22.19 -12.97 38.86
C PRO A 228 22.62 -11.76 39.72
N LEU A 229 22.76 -11.91 41.04
CA LEU A 229 23.20 -10.85 41.95
C LEU A 229 24.74 -10.80 42.07
N VAL A 230 25.42 -11.89 41.75
CA VAL A 230 26.88 -11.98 41.80
C VAL A 230 27.41 -11.79 40.38
N ARG A 231 28.06 -10.66 40.12
CA ARG A 231 28.68 -10.39 38.81
C ARG A 231 29.99 -11.16 38.65
N ARG A 232 29.90 -12.48 38.53
CA ARG A 232 31.02 -13.38 38.20
C ARG A 232 30.85 -13.88 36.77
N SER A 233 31.85 -13.61 35.92
CA SER A 233 31.95 -14.23 34.60
C SER A 233 32.74 -15.53 34.69
N ASP A 234 32.32 -16.55 33.95
CA ASP A 234 33.00 -17.82 33.83
C ASP A 234 33.76 -17.90 32.51
N GLN A 235 35.07 -18.03 32.58
CA GLN A 235 35.94 -17.98 31.39
C GLN A 235 35.65 -19.09 30.37
N ILE A 236 35.07 -20.22 30.80
CA ILE A 236 34.79 -21.36 29.93
C ILE A 236 33.35 -21.30 29.42
N LEU A 237 32.38 -21.02 30.30
CA LEU A 237 30.96 -21.07 29.95
C LEU A 237 30.44 -19.78 29.32
N ASP A 238 31.13 -18.65 29.49
CA ASP A 238 30.81 -17.39 28.78
C ASP A 238 31.58 -17.25 27.45
N ALA A 239 32.55 -18.13 27.18
CA ALA A 239 33.26 -18.14 25.90
C ALA A 239 32.32 -18.61 24.76
N PRO A 240 32.45 -18.06 23.54
CA PRO A 240 31.74 -18.60 22.39
C PRO A 240 32.12 -20.08 22.22
N GLU A 241 31.14 -20.92 21.86
CA GLU A 241 31.42 -22.32 21.57
C GLU A 241 32.53 -22.41 20.52
N PRO A 242 33.59 -23.19 20.77
CA PRO A 242 34.68 -23.31 19.82
C PRO A 242 34.12 -23.91 18.52
N GLU A 243 34.31 -23.20 17.40
CA GLU A 243 33.94 -23.73 16.09
C GLU A 243 34.79 -24.97 15.79
N ALA A 244 34.12 -26.05 15.39
CA ALA A 244 34.83 -27.23 14.91
C ALA A 244 35.70 -26.84 13.70
N PRO A 245 36.99 -27.23 13.68
CA PRO A 245 37.87 -26.88 12.58
C PRO A 245 37.29 -27.44 11.26
N SER A 246 37.01 -26.55 10.31
CA SER A 246 36.53 -26.91 8.97
C SER A 246 37.70 -26.96 8.02
N PHE A 247 37.87 -28.09 7.34
CA PHE A 247 38.90 -28.29 6.31
C PHE A 247 38.81 -27.26 5.17
N TRP A 248 37.64 -26.65 4.96
CA TRP A 248 37.40 -25.64 3.92
C TRP A 248 37.68 -24.19 4.35
N ARG A 249 38.01 -23.97 5.64
CA ARG A 249 38.40 -22.65 6.19
C ARG A 249 39.90 -22.58 6.56
N PHE A 250 40.67 -23.62 6.27
CA PHE A 250 42.13 -23.70 6.48
C PHE A 250 42.90 -23.61 5.16
#